data_AF-A0A353D829-F1
#
_entry.id   AF-A0A353D829-F1
#
_cell.length_a   1.000
_cell.length_b   1.000
_cell.length_c   1.000
_cell.angle_alpha   90.00
_cell.angle_beta   90.00
_cell.angle_gamma   90.00
#
_symmetry.space_group_name_H-M   'P 1'
#
loop_
_entity.id
_entity.type
_entity.pdbx_description
1 polymer ?
#
loop_
_entity_poly.entity_id
_entity_poly.type
_entity_poly.pdbx_seq_one_letter_code
_entity_poly.pdbx_strand_id
1 'polypeptide(L)' 'MRILFLGDIVGRPGRTLVRERAQALRRELGLDLLLANAE' A
#
# COMPACT_ATOMS: atom_id res chain seq x y z
N MET A 1 -12.10 10.25 -7.12
CA MET A 1 -11.65 9.42 -5.99
C MET A 1 -10.64 8.40 -6.52
N ARG A 2 -9.40 8.40 -6.03
CA ARG A 2 -8.29 7.54 -6.50
C ARG A 2 -7.96 6.51 -5.43
N ILE A 3 -8.04 5.23 -5.79
CA ILE A 3 -7.82 4.11 -4.88
C ILE A 3 -6.70 3.23 -5.45
N LEU A 4 -5.75 2.86 -4.60
CA LEU A 4 -4.74 1.83 -4.91
C LEU A 4 -5.09 0.55 -4.17
N PHE A 5 -5.11 -0.57 -4.89
CA PHE A 5 -5.24 -1.90 -4.31
C PHE A 5 -3.93 -2.66 -4.52
N LEU A 6 -3.32 -3.11 -3.43
CA LEU A 6 -2.18 -4.01 -3.44
C LEU A 6 -2.71 -5.43 -3.21
N GLY A 7 -2.29 -6.36 -4.08
CA GLY A 7 -2.56 -7.79 -3.90
C GLY A 7 -1.78 -8.37 -2.71
N ASP A 8 -1.58 -9.68 -2.71
CA ASP A 8 -1.08 -10.41 -1.55
C ASP A 8 0.29 -9.92 -1.07
N ILE A 9 0.32 -9.44 0.17
CA ILE A 9 1.53 -9.07 0.86
C ILE A 9 2.10 -10.30 1.55
N VAL A 10 3.16 -10.88 0.97
CA VAL A 10 3.77 -12.08 1.53
C VAL A 10 4.73 -11.76 2.68
N GLY A 11 4.42 -12.30 3.86
CA GLY A 11 5.34 -12.37 5.00
C GLY A 11 5.65 -11.03 5.68
N ARG A 12 6.67 -11.03 6.55
CA ARG A 12 7.12 -9.80 7.23
C ARG A 12 7.74 -8.78 6.26
N PRO A 13 8.62 -9.16 5.31
CA PRO A 13 9.25 -8.18 4.42
C PRO A 13 8.26 -7.38 3.60
N GLY A 14 7.23 -8.03 3.03
CA GLY A 14 6.20 -7.34 2.26
C GLY A 14 5.44 -6.31 3.10
N ARG A 15 5.05 -6.68 4.33
CA ARG A 15 4.32 -5.78 5.23
C ARG A 15 5.16 -4.58 5.66
N THR A 16 6.44 -4.79 5.93
CA THR A 16 7.38 -3.70 6.23
C THR A 16 7.48 -2.73 5.06
N LEU A 17 7.69 -3.24 3.84
CA LEU A 17 7.81 -2.41 2.64
C LEU A 17 6.54 -1.57 2.40
N VAL A 18 5.37 -2.19 2.49
CA VAL A 18 4.09 -1.47 2.31
C VAL A 18 3.94 -0.37 3.36
N ARG A 19 4.27 -0.64 4.62
CA ARG A 19 4.21 0.36 5.69
C ARG A 19 5.15 1.54 5.45
N GLU A 20 6.36 1.29 4.99
CA GLU A 20 7.36 2.32 4.71
C GLU A 20 7.00 3.17 3.48
N ARG A 21 6.36 2.58 2.46
CA ARG A 21 6.11 3.24 1.18
C ARG A 21 4.70 3.79 1.00
N ALA A 22 3.71 3.33 1.78
CA ALA A 22 2.31 3.72 1.64
C ALA A 22 2.09 5.25 1.66
N GLN A 23 2.79 5.97 2.54
CA GLN A 23 2.64 7.42 2.64
C GLN A 23 3.22 8.16 1.43
N ALA A 24 4.37 7.70 0.91
CA ALA A 24 4.96 8.26 -0.30
C ALA A 24 4.05 8.01 -1.51
N LEU A 25 3.59 6.76 -1.68
CA LEU A 25 2.67 6.37 -2.76
C LEU A 25 1.36 7.16 -2.71
N ARG A 26 0.80 7.40 -1.51
CA ARG A 26 -0.40 8.22 -1.34
C ARG A 26 -0.20 9.64 -1.87
N ARG A 27 0.95 10.25 -1.61
CA ARG A 27 1.27 11.62 -2.04
C ARG A 27 1.55 11.69 -3.54
N GLU A 28 2.42 10.81 -4.04
CA GLU A 28 2.84 10.77 -5.44
C GLU A 28 1.66 10.48 -6.37
N LEU A 29 0.77 9.58 -5.98
CA LEU A 29 -0.38 9.17 -6.79
C LEU A 29 -1.67 9.92 -6.44
N GLY A 30 -1.64 10.82 -5.45
CA GLY A 30 -2.83 11.55 -4.98
C GLY A 30 -3.97 10.63 -4.56
N LEU A 31 -3.67 9.58 -3.77
CA LEU A 31 -4.64 8.57 -3.36
C LEU A 31 -5.54 9.07 -2.23
N ASP A 32 -6.82 8.79 -2.35
CA ASP A 32 -7.79 8.97 -1.27
C ASP A 32 -7.78 7.76 -0.33
N LEU A 33 -7.52 6.57 -0.89
CA LEU A 33 -7.50 5.30 -0.17
C LEU A 33 -6.43 4.34 -0.73
N LEU A 34 -5.77 3.60 0.15
CA LEU A 34 -4.86 2.50 -0.19
C LEU A 34 -5.32 1.27 0.61
N LEU A 35 -5.62 0.19 -0.12
CA LEU A 35 -5.97 -1.12 0.44
C LEU A 35 -4.90 -2.12 0.07
N ALA A 36 -4.58 -3.04 0.98
CA ALA A 36 -3.61 -4.07 0.72
C ALA A 36 -4.04 -5.39 1.35
N ASN A 37 -3.97 -6.48 0.59
CA ASN A 37 -4.24 -7.82 1.13
C ASN A 37 -3.04 -8.29 1.96
N ALA A 38 -3.27 -8.67 3.22
CA ALA A 38 -2.21 -9.11 4.13
C ALA A 38 -2.53 -10.49 4.72
N GLU A 39 -3.06 -11.38 3.88
CA GLU A 39 -3.18 -12.83 4.14
C GLU A 39 -1.85 -13.46 4.58
#